data_AF-A0ABD1VRG8-F1
#
_entry.id   AF-A0ABD1VRG8-F1
#
_cell.length_a   1.000
_cell.length_b   1.000
_cell.length_c   1.000
_cell.angle_alpha   90.00
_cell.angle_beta   90.00
_cell.angle_gamma   90.00
#
_symmetry.space_group_name_H-M   'P 1'
#
loop_
_entity.id
_entity.type
_entity.pdbx_description
1 polymer ?
#
loop_
_entity_poly.entity_id
_entity_poly.type
_entity_poly.pdbx_seq_one_letter_code
_entity_poly.pdbx_strand_id
1 'polypeptide(L)'
;MAEKWVLIVTAQTPTNIAVIKYWGKRDENLILPINDSISVTLDPQHLCTTTSVAVSPAFTHDRMWLNGKEISLSGGRYQNCLRELRARASDVEDEEKGIKITKKDWEKLHVHIASYNNFPTAAGLASSAAGFACLVFSLAKLMNVKEDHSKLSAIARQGSGSACRSLYGGFVKWIMGKEENGSDSIAVQLADEKHWDESCDYHCRC
;
A
#
# COMPACT_ATOMS: atom_id res chain seq x y z
N MET A 1 26.90 -16.97 -15.68
CA MET A 1 25.46 -17.09 -15.96
C MET A 1 24.76 -16.08 -15.06
N ALA A 2 23.87 -15.23 -15.58
CA ALA A 2 23.10 -14.32 -14.72
C ALA A 2 22.28 -15.15 -13.72
N GLU A 3 22.27 -14.74 -12.46
CA GLU A 3 21.46 -15.40 -11.43
C GLU A 3 19.98 -15.36 -11.83
N LYS A 4 19.29 -16.50 -11.72
CA LYS A 4 17.89 -16.70 -12.16
C LYS A 4 16.96 -17.03 -11.01
N TRP A 5 17.19 -16.48 -9.82
CA TRP A 5 16.26 -16.63 -8.72
C TRP A 5 15.13 -15.60 -8.82
N VAL A 6 14.00 -15.90 -8.20
CA VAL A 6 12.87 -14.98 -8.05
C VAL A 6 12.40 -15.06 -6.60
N LEU A 7 12.37 -13.91 -5.93
CA LEU A 7 11.76 -13.78 -4.61
C LEU A 7 10.41 -13.09 -4.76
N ILE A 8 9.36 -13.65 -4.15
CA ILE A 8 7.98 -13.17 -4.30
C ILE A 8 7.33 -13.02 -2.93
N VAL A 9 6.61 -11.90 -2.74
CA VAL A 9 5.70 -11.67 -1.61
C VAL A 9 4.31 -11.40 -2.16
N THR A 10 3.29 -12.03 -1.57
CA THR A 10 1.89 -11.73 -1.85
C THR A 10 1.21 -11.23 -0.59
N ALA A 11 0.43 -10.15 -0.72
CA ALA A 11 -0.37 -9.61 0.35
C ALA A 11 -1.79 -9.29 -0.13
N GLN A 12 -2.69 -9.12 0.83
CA GLN A 12 -4.05 -8.66 0.59
C GLN A 12 -4.33 -7.50 1.54
N THR A 13 -4.99 -6.45 1.05
CA THR A 13 -5.42 -5.32 1.87
C THR A 13 -6.87 -4.95 1.61
N PRO A 14 -7.63 -4.59 2.66
CA PRO A 14 -9.01 -4.17 2.54
C PRO A 14 -9.16 -2.75 1.98
N THR A 15 -10.34 -2.44 1.46
CA THR A 15 -10.75 -1.05 1.21
C THR A 15 -11.23 -0.35 2.49
N ASN A 16 -11.36 0.97 2.45
CA ASN A 16 -11.92 1.76 3.54
C ASN A 16 -12.96 2.78 3.04
N ILE A 17 -13.93 3.12 3.88
CA ILE A 17 -14.96 4.15 3.61
C ILE A 17 -14.80 5.28 4.63
N ALA A 18 -14.59 6.50 4.12
CA ALA A 18 -14.48 7.69 4.97
C ALA A 18 -15.83 8.09 5.59
N VAL A 19 -15.88 8.20 6.91
CA VAL A 19 -17.00 8.76 7.68
C VAL A 19 -16.79 10.26 7.95
N ILE A 20 -15.54 10.69 8.16
CA ILE A 20 -15.12 12.09 8.09
C ILE A 20 -14.28 12.25 6.83
N LYS A 21 -14.72 13.13 5.93
CA LYS A 21 -14.23 13.16 4.55
C LYS A 21 -12.86 13.83 4.44
N TYR A 22 -12.02 13.25 3.60
CA TYR A 22 -10.86 13.90 3.02
C TYR A 22 -11.30 14.59 1.73
N TRP A 23 -11.15 15.92 1.65
CA TRP A 23 -11.43 16.67 0.42
C TRP A 23 -10.57 17.94 0.35
N GLY A 24 -9.55 17.93 -0.52
CA GLY A 24 -8.61 19.05 -0.71
C GLY A 24 -7.21 18.74 -0.19
N LYS A 25 -6.20 19.27 -0.89
CA LYS A 25 -4.79 19.09 -0.56
C LYS A 25 -4.13 20.44 -0.31
N ARG A 26 -3.28 20.51 0.71
CA ARG A 26 -2.35 21.63 0.91
C ARG A 26 -1.03 21.42 0.15
N ASP A 27 -0.69 20.18 -0.17
CA ASP A 27 0.46 19.81 -0.99
C ASP A 27 0.08 18.65 -1.93
N GLU A 28 0.20 18.88 -3.24
CA GLU A 28 -0.11 17.90 -4.28
C GLU A 28 1.00 16.87 -4.51
N ASN A 29 2.26 17.21 -4.23
CA ASN A 29 3.41 16.35 -4.43
C ASN A 29 3.52 15.31 -3.31
N LEU A 30 3.38 15.76 -2.05
CA LEU A 30 3.43 14.92 -0.86
C LEU A 30 2.05 14.34 -0.50
N ILE A 31 0.98 14.78 -1.18
CA ILE A 31 -0.41 14.41 -0.93
C ILE A 31 -0.78 14.70 0.54
N LEU A 32 -0.59 15.96 0.96
CA LEU A 32 -0.93 16.41 2.31
C LEU A 32 -2.34 17.01 2.32
N PRO A 33 -3.23 16.62 3.25
CA PRO A 33 -4.62 17.04 3.23
C PRO A 33 -4.78 18.39 3.93
N ILE A 34 -5.89 19.09 3.67
CA ILE A 34 -6.23 20.32 4.40
C ILE A 34 -6.89 20.04 5.77
N ASN A 35 -7.37 18.82 5.99
CA ASN A 35 -8.07 18.40 7.20
C ASN A 35 -7.82 16.92 7.54
N ASP A 36 -8.01 16.56 8.80
CA ASP A 36 -8.05 15.15 9.24
C ASP A 36 -9.22 14.42 8.58
N SER A 37 -9.08 13.11 8.41
CA SER A 37 -10.18 12.24 7.95
C SER A 37 -10.23 10.95 8.75
N ILE A 38 -11.41 10.37 8.85
CA ILE A 38 -11.65 9.11 9.58
C ILE A 38 -12.41 8.17 8.65
N SER A 39 -12.01 6.90 8.62
CA SER A 39 -12.67 5.85 7.86
C SER A 39 -12.90 4.60 8.69
N VAL A 40 -13.85 3.80 8.24
CA VAL A 40 -13.99 2.39 8.63
C VAL A 40 -13.37 1.51 7.55
N THR A 41 -12.55 0.55 7.95
CA THR A 41 -11.99 -0.48 7.07
C THR A 41 -13.03 -1.58 6.87
N LEU A 42 -13.27 -1.99 5.62
CA LEU A 42 -14.28 -3.00 5.29
C LEU A 42 -13.71 -4.41 5.37
N ASP A 43 -14.59 -5.41 5.49
CA ASP A 43 -14.21 -6.81 5.48
C ASP A 43 -13.50 -7.18 4.15
N PRO A 44 -12.25 -7.69 4.21
CA PRO A 44 -11.50 -8.09 3.02
C PRO A 44 -12.14 -9.25 2.24
N GLN A 45 -13.03 -10.04 2.84
CA GLN A 45 -13.77 -11.11 2.14
C GLN A 45 -14.61 -10.56 0.98
N HIS A 46 -15.09 -9.33 1.11
CA HIS A 46 -15.97 -8.71 0.11
C HIS A 46 -15.25 -7.73 -0.78
N LEU A 47 -14.37 -6.88 -0.21
CA LEU A 47 -13.78 -5.75 -0.94
C LEU A 47 -12.29 -5.58 -0.58
N CYS A 48 -11.42 -6.23 -1.36
CA CYS A 48 -9.98 -6.17 -1.17
C CYS A 48 -9.20 -6.09 -2.48
N THR A 49 -7.94 -5.69 -2.33
CA THR A 49 -6.92 -5.82 -3.36
C THR A 49 -5.92 -6.89 -2.92
N THR A 50 -5.54 -7.77 -3.84
CA THR A 50 -4.44 -8.72 -3.67
C THR A 50 -3.31 -8.32 -4.60
N THR A 51 -2.08 -8.20 -4.07
CA THR A 51 -0.90 -7.82 -4.85
C THR A 51 0.24 -8.78 -4.57
N SER A 52 0.79 -9.33 -5.64
CA SER A 52 2.04 -10.09 -5.64
C SER A 52 3.16 -9.22 -6.20
N VAL A 53 4.26 -9.12 -5.48
CA VAL A 53 5.46 -8.39 -5.89
C VAL A 53 6.63 -9.35 -5.95
N ALA A 54 7.39 -9.26 -7.03
CA ALA A 54 8.52 -10.13 -7.31
C ALA A 54 9.77 -9.31 -7.62
N VAL A 55 10.93 -9.81 -7.22
CA VAL A 55 12.24 -9.27 -7.58
C VAL A 55 13.14 -10.39 -8.12
N SER A 56 13.93 -10.06 -9.14
CA SER A 56 14.87 -10.98 -9.76
C SER A 56 16.00 -10.22 -10.47
N PRO A 57 17.24 -10.72 -10.47
CA PRO A 57 18.32 -10.17 -11.29
C PRO A 57 18.06 -10.28 -12.80
N ALA A 58 17.11 -11.14 -13.21
CA ALA A 58 16.71 -11.29 -14.60
C ALA A 58 15.72 -10.21 -15.09
N PHE A 59 15.13 -9.43 -14.18
CA PHE A 59 14.22 -8.35 -14.56
C PHE A 59 15.01 -7.13 -15.02
N THR A 60 14.62 -6.54 -16.15
CA THR A 60 15.33 -5.40 -16.77
C THR A 60 14.68 -4.06 -16.49
N HIS A 61 13.41 -4.06 -16.07
CA HIS A 61 12.62 -2.85 -15.80
C HIS A 61 11.56 -3.14 -14.74
N ASP A 62 11.13 -2.11 -14.03
CA ASP A 62 9.96 -2.21 -13.17
C ASP A 62 8.70 -2.32 -14.02
N ARG A 63 7.84 -3.30 -13.74
CA ARG A 63 6.59 -3.54 -14.50
C ARG A 63 5.43 -3.81 -13.57
N MET A 64 4.23 -3.37 -13.96
CA MET A 64 3.02 -3.59 -13.17
C MET A 64 1.85 -4.03 -14.05
N TRP A 65 1.12 -5.03 -13.57
CA TRP A 65 -0.15 -5.47 -14.13
C TRP A 65 -1.27 -5.22 -13.13
N LEU A 66 -2.36 -4.60 -13.58
CA LEU A 66 -3.58 -4.39 -12.81
C LEU A 66 -4.72 -5.10 -13.51
N ASN A 67 -5.36 -6.07 -12.83
CA ASN A 67 -6.43 -6.89 -13.38
C ASN A 67 -6.05 -7.52 -14.75
N GLY A 68 -4.84 -8.04 -14.85
CA GLY A 68 -4.31 -8.69 -16.05
C GLY A 68 -3.83 -7.76 -17.17
N LYS A 69 -4.01 -6.43 -17.05
CA LYS A 69 -3.52 -5.46 -18.03
C LYS A 69 -2.26 -4.78 -17.53
N GLU A 70 -1.24 -4.74 -18.37
CA GLU A 70 -0.01 -4.00 -18.05
C GLU A 70 -0.30 -2.49 -18.01
N ILE A 71 0.20 -1.82 -16.98
CA ILE A 71 0.07 -0.38 -16.78
C ILE A 71 1.45 0.26 -16.63
N SER A 72 1.58 1.50 -17.06
CA SER A 72 2.84 2.23 -16.93
C SER A 72 3.10 2.64 -15.49
N LEU A 73 4.31 2.34 -15.00
CA LEU A 73 4.83 2.86 -13.73
C LEU A 73 5.47 4.25 -13.87
N SER A 74 5.44 4.89 -15.05
CA SER A 74 6.01 6.23 -15.26
C SER A 74 5.28 7.35 -14.51
N GLY A 75 4.07 7.09 -13.99
CA GLY A 75 3.33 8.06 -13.20
C GLY A 75 3.99 8.37 -11.87
N GLY A 76 4.02 9.67 -11.49
CA GLY A 76 4.71 10.14 -10.28
C GLY A 76 4.30 9.43 -8.98
N ARG A 77 3.03 9.02 -8.86
CA ARG A 77 2.51 8.33 -7.65
C ARG A 77 3.17 6.97 -7.41
N TYR A 78 3.37 6.16 -8.45
CA TYR A 78 4.04 4.86 -8.33
C TYR A 78 5.54 5.02 -8.08
N GLN A 79 6.17 5.95 -8.81
CA GLN A 79 7.60 6.25 -8.63
C GLN A 79 7.91 6.78 -7.22
N ASN A 80 7.02 7.60 -6.64
CA ASN A 80 7.17 8.07 -5.26
C ASN A 80 7.19 6.89 -4.28
N CYS A 81 6.20 5.98 -4.34
CA CYS A 81 6.18 4.82 -3.45
C CYS A 81 7.42 3.93 -3.63
N LEU A 82 7.81 3.61 -4.88
CA LEU A 82 8.98 2.77 -5.17
C LEU A 82 10.28 3.41 -4.65
N ARG A 83 10.46 4.71 -4.86
CA ARG A 83 11.63 5.46 -4.37
C ARG A 83 11.72 5.42 -2.86
N GLU A 84 10.63 5.74 -2.16
CA GLU A 84 10.61 5.77 -0.69
C GLU A 84 10.88 4.38 -0.09
N LEU A 85 10.37 3.32 -0.70
CA LEU A 85 10.58 1.93 -0.24
C LEU A 85 12.00 1.46 -0.51
N ARG A 86 12.55 1.71 -1.71
CA ARG A 86 13.96 1.40 -2.03
C ARG A 86 14.91 2.10 -1.07
N ALA A 87 14.67 3.38 -0.75
CA ALA A 87 15.50 4.13 0.20
C ALA A 87 15.53 3.54 1.62
N ARG A 88 14.47 2.82 2.01
CA ARG A 88 14.29 2.18 3.32
C ARG A 88 14.54 0.68 3.32
N ALA A 89 14.85 0.12 2.16
CA ALA A 89 15.12 -1.30 2.01
C ALA A 89 16.32 -1.72 2.87
N SER A 90 16.28 -2.96 3.35
CA SER A 90 17.32 -3.58 4.15
C SER A 90 17.78 -4.90 3.53
N ASP A 91 18.78 -5.52 4.14
CA ASP A 91 19.26 -6.82 3.69
C ASP A 91 18.15 -7.88 3.80
N VAL A 92 18.11 -8.79 2.82
CA VAL A 92 17.20 -9.94 2.76
C VAL A 92 18.02 -11.20 2.52
N GLU A 93 17.73 -12.23 3.29
CA GLU A 93 18.35 -13.55 3.17
C GLU A 93 17.25 -14.61 3.24
N ASP A 94 17.17 -15.46 2.22
CA ASP A 94 16.33 -16.64 2.15
C ASP A 94 17.28 -17.83 2.00
N GLU A 95 17.59 -18.47 3.12
CA GLU A 95 18.58 -19.55 3.21
C GLU A 95 18.15 -20.79 2.41
N GLU A 96 16.85 -21.11 2.39
CA GLU A 96 16.29 -22.26 1.67
C GLU A 96 16.49 -22.13 0.15
N LYS A 97 16.38 -20.90 -0.37
CA LYS A 97 16.58 -20.61 -1.80
C LYS A 97 17.99 -20.13 -2.13
N GLY A 98 18.84 -19.95 -1.13
CA GLY A 98 20.18 -19.39 -1.28
C GLY A 98 20.18 -17.96 -1.84
N ILE A 99 19.16 -17.16 -1.52
CA ILE A 99 19.03 -15.79 -2.01
C ILE A 99 19.58 -14.84 -0.95
N LYS A 100 20.49 -13.96 -1.37
CA LYS A 100 20.99 -12.87 -0.53
C LYS A 100 20.95 -11.56 -1.30
N ILE A 101 20.21 -10.60 -0.78
CA ILE A 101 20.05 -9.26 -1.34
C ILE A 101 20.54 -8.27 -0.30
N THR A 102 21.56 -7.48 -0.62
CA THR A 102 22.03 -6.41 0.27
C THR A 102 21.27 -5.12 0.02
N LYS A 103 21.34 -4.17 0.96
CA LYS A 103 20.75 -2.84 0.82
C LYS A 103 21.08 -2.16 -0.51
N LYS A 104 22.33 -2.31 -0.99
CA LYS A 104 22.81 -1.68 -2.23
C LYS A 104 22.24 -2.32 -3.49
N ASP A 105 21.86 -3.60 -3.43
CA ASP A 105 21.35 -4.32 -4.60
C ASP A 105 19.96 -3.80 -4.99
N TRP A 106 19.17 -3.29 -4.04
CA TRP A 106 17.86 -2.67 -4.28
C TRP A 106 17.90 -1.43 -5.18
N GLU A 107 19.06 -0.79 -5.33
CA GLU A 107 19.25 0.33 -6.25
C GLU A 107 19.24 -0.11 -7.73
N LYS A 108 19.56 -1.38 -8.00
CA LYS A 108 19.68 -1.95 -9.34
C LYS A 108 18.61 -2.99 -9.66
N LEU A 109 18.08 -3.65 -8.63
CA LEU A 109 17.06 -4.67 -8.81
C LEU A 109 15.73 -4.07 -9.23
N HIS A 110 15.12 -4.70 -10.23
CA HIS A 110 13.82 -4.34 -10.75
C HIS A 110 12.72 -5.21 -10.15
N VAL A 111 11.51 -4.66 -10.06
CA VAL A 111 10.34 -5.34 -9.49
C VAL A 111 9.24 -5.55 -10.52
N HIS A 112 8.65 -6.75 -10.50
CA HIS A 112 7.43 -7.05 -11.23
C HIS A 112 6.27 -7.14 -10.24
N ILE A 113 5.17 -6.43 -10.52
CA ILE A 113 4.03 -6.26 -9.62
C ILE A 113 2.76 -6.73 -10.33
N ALA A 114 2.07 -7.72 -9.80
CA ALA A 114 0.75 -8.12 -10.28
C ALA A 114 -0.29 -7.84 -9.20
N SER A 115 -1.30 -7.02 -9.52
CA SER A 115 -2.35 -6.61 -8.59
C SER A 115 -3.74 -6.90 -9.15
N TYR A 116 -4.63 -7.37 -8.28
CA TYR A 116 -5.99 -7.74 -8.62
C TYR A 116 -6.97 -7.21 -7.57
N ASN A 117 -8.06 -6.58 -8.02
CA ASN A 117 -9.17 -6.16 -7.16
C ASN A 117 -10.32 -7.15 -7.33
N ASN A 118 -10.90 -7.62 -6.23
CA ASN A 118 -12.06 -8.53 -6.28
C ASN A 118 -13.40 -7.79 -6.48
N PHE A 119 -13.37 -6.48 -6.76
CA PHE A 119 -14.54 -5.65 -7.02
C PHE A 119 -14.43 -4.89 -8.35
N PRO A 120 -15.55 -4.55 -9.00
CA PRO A 120 -15.52 -3.88 -10.29
C PRO A 120 -14.84 -2.51 -10.18
N THR A 121 -13.83 -2.26 -11.02
CA THR A 121 -13.15 -0.95 -11.09
C THR A 121 -14.13 0.21 -11.37
N ALA A 122 -15.26 -0.08 -12.03
CA ALA A 122 -16.31 0.89 -12.36
C ALA A 122 -17.34 1.14 -11.23
N ALA A 123 -17.27 0.42 -10.10
CA ALA A 123 -18.26 0.52 -9.03
C ALA A 123 -18.15 1.81 -8.18
N GLY A 124 -17.25 2.75 -8.53
CA GLY A 124 -17.04 3.98 -7.76
C GLY A 124 -16.42 3.77 -6.37
N LEU A 125 -16.09 2.52 -6.01
CA LEU A 125 -15.40 2.16 -4.78
C LEU A 125 -13.92 2.55 -4.91
N ALA A 126 -13.32 3.00 -3.80
CA ALA A 126 -11.97 3.56 -3.71
C ALA A 126 -10.85 2.53 -4.02
N SER A 127 -10.83 2.00 -5.25
CA SER A 127 -9.89 0.96 -5.72
C SER A 127 -8.43 1.35 -5.57
N SER A 128 -8.12 2.65 -5.68
CA SER A 128 -6.76 3.14 -5.47
C SER A 128 -6.31 3.08 -4.01
N ALA A 129 -7.21 3.15 -3.03
CA ALA A 129 -6.85 3.14 -1.62
C ALA A 129 -6.28 1.76 -1.23
N ALA A 130 -7.06 0.70 -1.46
CA ALA A 130 -6.62 -0.67 -1.23
C ALA A 130 -5.41 -1.01 -2.13
N GLY A 131 -5.41 -0.61 -3.40
CA GLY A 131 -4.30 -0.89 -4.32
C GLY A 131 -2.95 -0.35 -3.87
N PHE A 132 -2.86 0.93 -3.51
CA PHE A 132 -1.60 1.52 -3.04
C PHE A 132 -1.21 1.03 -1.64
N ALA A 133 -2.17 0.76 -0.75
CA ALA A 133 -1.87 0.14 0.54
C ALA A 133 -1.25 -1.25 0.34
N CYS A 134 -1.84 -2.09 -0.52
CA CYS A 134 -1.33 -3.42 -0.83
C CYS A 134 0.05 -3.37 -1.49
N LEU A 135 0.25 -2.45 -2.43
CA LEU A 135 1.54 -2.24 -3.07
C LEU A 135 2.63 -1.90 -2.04
N VAL A 136 2.38 -0.91 -1.19
CA VAL A 136 3.37 -0.47 -0.19
C VAL A 136 3.65 -1.56 0.82
N PHE A 137 2.61 -2.20 1.34
CA PHE A 137 2.77 -3.28 2.32
C PHE A 137 3.55 -4.47 1.75
N SER A 138 3.19 -4.94 0.56
CA SER A 138 3.85 -6.08 -0.08
C SER A 138 5.31 -5.80 -0.43
N LEU A 139 5.62 -4.60 -0.96
CA LEU A 139 7.00 -4.19 -1.22
C LEU A 139 7.81 -3.97 0.06
N ALA A 140 7.22 -3.39 1.11
CA ALA A 140 7.89 -3.22 2.39
C ALA A 140 8.31 -4.56 2.99
N LYS A 141 7.45 -5.59 2.86
CA LYS A 141 7.77 -6.96 3.23
C LYS A 141 8.86 -7.56 2.33
N LEU A 142 8.74 -7.41 1.01
CA LEU A 142 9.75 -7.92 0.05
C LEU A 142 11.15 -7.32 0.30
N MET A 143 11.20 -6.03 0.60
CA MET A 143 12.44 -5.26 0.81
C MET A 143 12.91 -5.23 2.27
N ASN A 144 12.23 -5.97 3.15
CA ASN A 144 12.52 -6.04 4.59
C ASN A 144 12.65 -4.67 5.27
N VAL A 145 11.77 -3.73 4.89
CA VAL A 145 11.71 -2.39 5.45
C VAL A 145 11.38 -2.47 6.95
N LYS A 146 12.22 -1.86 7.79
CA LYS A 146 12.12 -1.89 9.25
C LYS A 146 11.30 -0.71 9.79
N GLU A 147 10.10 -0.54 9.25
CA GLU A 147 9.17 0.52 9.65
C GLU A 147 7.82 -0.08 10.10
N ASP A 148 7.16 0.61 11.02
CA ASP A 148 5.81 0.26 11.46
C ASP A 148 4.75 0.67 10.42
N HIS A 149 3.50 0.25 10.63
CA HIS A 149 2.40 0.63 9.74
C HIS A 149 2.18 2.15 9.66
N SER A 150 2.54 2.91 10.68
CA SER A 150 2.35 4.36 10.73
C SER A 150 3.29 5.04 9.75
N LYS A 151 4.57 4.66 9.74
CA LYS A 151 5.55 5.16 8.76
C LYS A 151 5.28 4.66 7.35
N LEU A 152 4.87 3.39 7.18
CA LEU A 152 4.42 2.88 5.88
C LEU A 152 3.19 3.63 5.36
N SER A 153 2.32 4.13 6.25
CA SER A 153 1.14 4.92 5.85
C SER A 153 1.52 6.24 5.18
N ALA A 154 2.63 6.86 5.58
CA ALA A 154 3.15 8.06 4.92
C ALA A 154 3.60 7.78 3.48
N ILE A 155 4.12 6.58 3.21
CA ILE A 155 4.50 6.15 1.85
C ILE A 155 3.25 5.86 1.02
N ALA A 156 2.28 5.12 1.58
CA ALA A 156 1.01 4.82 0.90
C ALA A 156 0.23 6.10 0.54
N ARG A 157 0.25 7.10 1.43
CA ARG A 157 -0.34 8.43 1.20
C ARG A 157 0.15 9.09 -0.08
N GLN A 158 1.45 9.04 -0.38
CA GLN A 158 2.05 9.63 -1.59
C GLN A 158 1.64 8.92 -2.88
N GLY A 159 1.16 7.67 -2.79
CA GLY A 159 0.56 6.95 -3.90
C GLY A 159 -0.92 7.28 -4.08
N SER A 160 -1.67 7.30 -2.97
CA SER A 160 -3.07 7.74 -2.92
C SER A 160 -3.40 8.13 -1.48
N GLY A 161 -3.89 9.36 -1.25
CA GLY A 161 -4.07 9.89 0.11
C GLY A 161 -4.88 8.97 1.04
N SER A 162 -5.99 8.43 0.56
CA SER A 162 -6.85 7.50 1.31
C SER A 162 -6.24 6.11 1.55
N ALA A 163 -5.17 5.74 0.83
CA ALA A 163 -4.50 4.44 1.01
C ALA A 163 -3.84 4.29 2.37
N CYS A 164 -3.38 5.40 2.98
CA CYS A 164 -2.74 5.36 4.30
C CYS A 164 -3.64 4.71 5.35
N ARG A 165 -4.96 4.92 5.26
CA ARG A 165 -5.94 4.37 6.21
C ARG A 165 -6.21 2.87 6.01
N SER A 166 -5.90 2.31 4.84
CA SER A 166 -6.09 0.87 4.55
C SER A 166 -4.97 -0.03 5.10
N LEU A 167 -4.00 0.52 5.83
CA LEU A 167 -2.96 -0.26 6.53
C LEU A 167 -3.39 -0.74 7.92
N TYR A 168 -4.60 -0.39 8.35
CA TYR A 168 -5.17 -0.75 9.65
C TYR A 168 -6.61 -1.29 9.49
N GLY A 169 -7.01 -2.18 10.39
CA GLY A 169 -8.40 -2.61 10.57
C GLY A 169 -9.21 -1.65 11.44
N GLY A 170 -10.54 -1.83 11.47
CA GLY A 170 -11.46 -1.06 12.30
C GLY A 170 -11.60 0.41 11.89
N PHE A 171 -11.59 1.32 12.88
CA PHE A 171 -11.66 2.76 12.66
C PHE A 171 -10.27 3.38 12.58
N VAL A 172 -10.03 4.12 11.52
CA VAL A 172 -8.69 4.64 11.20
C VAL A 172 -8.76 6.13 10.93
N LYS A 173 -7.89 6.89 11.59
CA LYS A 173 -7.73 8.34 11.38
C LYS A 173 -6.50 8.59 10.53
N TRP A 174 -6.65 9.37 9.46
CA TRP A 174 -5.52 10.03 8.80
C TRP A 174 -5.34 11.41 9.44
N ILE A 175 -4.22 11.59 10.11
CA ILE A 175 -3.78 12.85 10.70
C ILE A 175 -3.21 13.73 9.58
N MET A 176 -3.69 14.96 9.49
CA MET A 176 -3.26 15.89 8.44
C MET A 176 -1.78 16.26 8.56
N GLY A 177 -1.23 16.22 9.78
CA GLY A 177 0.11 16.70 10.06
C GLY A 177 0.25 18.22 9.93
N LYS A 178 1.33 18.75 10.47
CA LYS A 178 1.70 20.17 10.44
C LYS A 178 3.08 20.38 9.82
N GLU A 179 3.91 19.33 9.77
CA GLU A 179 5.25 19.42 9.19
C GLU A 179 5.18 19.55 7.66
N GLU A 180 6.01 20.43 7.10
CA GLU A 180 6.06 20.68 5.65
C GLU A 180 6.58 19.45 4.89
N ASN A 181 7.48 18.68 5.50
CA ASN A 181 7.97 17.42 4.93
C ASN A 181 6.94 16.27 5.00
N GLY A 182 5.79 16.49 5.66
CA GLY A 182 4.71 15.51 5.78
C GLY A 182 5.01 14.30 6.65
N SER A 183 6.07 14.34 7.46
CA SER A 183 6.51 13.21 8.30
C SER A 183 5.54 12.83 9.42
N ASP A 184 4.65 13.76 9.79
CA ASP A 184 3.60 13.61 10.79
C ASP A 184 2.20 13.47 10.18
N SER A 185 2.09 13.45 8.85
CA SER A 185 0.83 13.14 8.16
C SER A 185 0.70 11.64 7.89
N ILE A 186 0.20 10.94 8.89
CA ILE A 186 0.17 9.47 9.00
C ILE A 186 -1.24 8.97 9.38
N ALA A 187 -1.47 7.68 9.16
CA ALA A 187 -2.65 6.99 9.66
C ALA A 187 -2.38 6.37 11.04
N VAL A 188 -3.40 6.41 11.90
CA VAL A 188 -3.41 5.77 13.21
C VAL A 188 -4.73 5.03 13.41
N GLN A 189 -4.67 3.86 14.05
CA GLN A 189 -5.86 3.12 14.44
C GLN A 189 -6.50 3.81 15.65
N LEU A 190 -7.79 4.12 15.56
CA LEU A 190 -8.60 4.63 16.67
C LEU A 190 -9.21 3.48 17.48
N ALA A 191 -9.68 2.46 16.78
CA ALA A 191 -10.28 1.26 17.33
C ALA A 191 -10.10 0.10 16.34
N ASP A 192 -9.85 -1.11 16.84
CA ASP A 192 -9.77 -2.29 16.00
C ASP A 192 -11.16 -2.75 15.52
N GLU A 193 -11.17 -3.75 14.64
CA GLU A 193 -12.39 -4.33 14.09
C GLU A 193 -13.31 -4.97 15.15
N LYS A 194 -12.77 -5.39 16.30
CA LYS A 194 -13.54 -6.03 17.38
C LYS A 194 -14.25 -5.04 18.27
N HIS A 195 -13.83 -3.78 18.26
CA HIS A 195 -14.42 -2.72 19.07
C HIS A 195 -15.90 -2.46 18.75
N TRP A 196 -16.33 -2.69 17.50
CA TRP A 196 -17.71 -2.47 17.05
C TRP A 196 -18.17 -3.55 16.06
N ASP A 197 -18.13 -4.81 16.49
CA ASP A 197 -18.44 -5.98 15.67
C ASP A 197 -19.92 -6.02 15.22
N GLU A 198 -20.83 -5.38 15.97
CA GLU A 198 -22.27 -5.29 15.64
C GLU A 198 -22.59 -4.50 14.34
N SER A 199 -21.61 -3.79 13.77
CA SER A 199 -21.84 -2.91 12.62
C SER A 199 -22.04 -3.64 11.27
N CYS A 200 -21.73 -4.94 11.20
CA CYS A 200 -22.01 -5.78 10.01
C CYS A 200 -23.28 -6.65 10.15
N ASP A 201 -23.94 -6.66 11.31
CA ASP A 201 -25.04 -7.60 11.61
C ASP A 201 -26.45 -7.03 11.34
N TYR A 202 -26.54 -5.86 10.69
CA TYR A 202 -27.81 -5.37 10.19
C TYR A 202 -28.24 -6.15 8.95
N HIS A 203 -28.85 -7.31 9.20
CA HIS A 203 -29.77 -7.96 8.27
C HIS A 203 -30.83 -6.93 7.87
N CYS A 204 -30.64 -6.29 6.71
CA CYS A 204 -31.69 -5.54 6.04
C CYS A 204 -32.70 -6.58 5.51
N ARG A 205 -33.58 -7.05 6.38
CA ARG A 205 -34.80 -7.77 5.98
C ARG A 205 -35.82 -6.71 5.56
N CYS A 206 -35.91 -6.48 4.25
CA CYS A 206 -37.09 -5.98 3.58
C CYS A 206 -37.53 -7.02 2.55
#